data_AF-A0A957ELT1-F1
#
_entry.id   AF-A0A957ELT1-F1
#
_cell.length_a   1.000
_cell.length_b   1.000
_cell.length_c   1.000
_cell.angle_alpha   90.00
_cell.angle_beta   90.00
_cell.angle_gamma   90.00
#
_symmetry.space_group_name_H-M   'P 1'
#
loop_
_entity.id
_entity.type
_entity.pdbx_description
1 polymer ?
#
loop_
_entity_poly.entity_id
_entity_poly.type
_entity_poly.pdbx_seq_one_letter_code
_entity_poly.pdbx_strand_id
1 'polypeptide(L)'
;MTAGSILLGIALLTAVGLYLAYPFWGASQRGRQERKNQRDWLVEQKDALLAQIQALDFDHETGKIPTEVHAFQRTRLMAEATEVLKQLDSLTGGVSDEAIEAAIARARSAQAPQTKAAAAPRAAVDEEMEQAIARVRQQKTAVNGRTNFCPQCGTRVSGADKFCAACGHKLTPVTATS
;
A
#
# COMPACT_ATOMS: atom_id res chain seq x y z
N MET A 1 66.30 16.80 -14.10
CA MET A 1 65.34 17.92 -13.91
C MET A 1 64.12 17.84 -14.82
N THR A 2 64.07 16.95 -15.82
CA THR A 2 62.95 16.82 -16.78
C THR A 2 61.81 15.91 -16.31
N ALA A 3 62.10 14.91 -15.47
CA ALA A 3 61.08 14.00 -14.96
C ALA A 3 60.00 14.72 -14.12
N GLY A 4 60.41 15.70 -13.30
CA GLY A 4 59.49 16.49 -12.47
C GLY A 4 58.55 17.36 -13.30
N SER A 5 59.04 18.02 -14.35
CA SER A 5 58.22 18.85 -15.24
C SER A 5 57.27 18.02 -16.09
N ILE A 6 57.68 16.82 -16.52
CA ILE A 6 56.83 15.89 -17.27
C ILE A 6 55.66 15.40 -16.40
N LEU A 7 55.93 14.99 -15.16
CA LEU A 7 54.88 14.54 -14.23
C LEU A 7 53.88 15.67 -13.92
N LEU A 8 54.38 16.89 -13.72
CA LEU A 8 53.54 18.05 -13.45
C LEU A 8 52.68 18.41 -14.67
N GLY A 9 53.24 18.33 -15.88
CA GLY A 9 52.49 18.51 -17.12
C GLY A 9 51.37 17.49 -17.32
N ILE A 10 51.63 16.21 -17.04
CA ILE A 10 50.62 15.14 -17.14
C ILE A 10 49.52 15.34 -16.10
N ALA A 11 49.88 15.68 -14.85
CA ALA A 11 48.91 15.95 -13.79
C ALA A 11 47.99 17.13 -14.13
N LEU A 12 48.54 18.18 -14.73
CA LEU A 12 47.77 19.36 -15.13
C LEU A 12 46.86 19.04 -16.33
N LEU A 13 47.36 18.31 -17.33
CA LEU A 13 46.56 17.86 -18.48
C LEU A 13 45.42 16.93 -18.05
N THR A 14 45.67 16.01 -17.13
CA THR A 14 44.63 15.11 -16.60
C THR A 14 43.58 15.87 -15.80
N ALA A 15 43.98 16.81 -14.95
CA ALA A 15 43.04 17.66 -14.21
C ALA A 15 42.16 18.51 -15.15
N VAL A 16 42.75 19.13 -16.18
CA VAL A 16 42.01 19.90 -17.19
C VAL A 16 41.09 18.99 -18.00
N GLY A 17 41.57 17.82 -18.41
CA GLY A 17 40.76 16.83 -19.11
C GLY A 17 39.54 16.38 -18.30
N LEU A 18 39.71 16.11 -17.00
CA LEU A 18 38.62 15.76 -16.09
C LEU A 18 37.63 16.92 -15.91
N TYR A 19 38.12 18.16 -15.79
CA TYR A 19 37.28 19.35 -15.69
C TYR A 19 36.41 19.55 -16.94
N LEU A 20 36.99 19.33 -18.12
CA LEU A 20 36.26 19.40 -19.40
C LEU A 20 35.34 18.18 -19.64
N ALA A 21 35.63 17.02 -19.05
CA ALA A 21 34.77 15.84 -19.12
C ALA A 21 33.57 15.89 -18.14
N TYR A 22 33.70 16.63 -17.04
CA TYR A 22 32.65 16.85 -16.05
C TYR A 22 31.29 17.34 -16.62
N PRO A 23 31.21 18.35 -17.53
CA PRO A 23 29.94 18.78 -18.10
C PRO A 23 29.24 17.70 -18.93
N PHE A 24 30.01 16.79 -19.55
CA PHE A 24 29.45 15.71 -20.35
C PHE A 24 28.82 14.62 -19.46
N TRP A 25 29.45 14.28 -18.34
CA TRP A 25 28.82 13.41 -17.33
C TRP A 25 27.64 14.07 -16.61
N GLY A 26 27.73 15.37 -16.32
CA GLY A 26 26.67 16.15 -15.69
C GLY A 26 25.42 16.34 -16.57
N ALA A 27 25.53 16.31 -17.90
CA ALA A 27 24.39 16.43 -18.80
C ALA A 27 23.37 15.30 -18.60
N SER A 28 23.84 14.07 -18.36
CA SER A 28 22.97 12.92 -18.04
C SER A 28 22.28 13.04 -16.68
N GLN A 29 22.97 13.62 -15.69
CA GLN A 29 22.41 13.87 -14.36
C GLN A 29 21.40 15.00 -14.37
N ARG A 30 21.65 16.09 -15.11
CA ARG A 30 20.67 17.18 -15.29
C ARG A 30 19.38 16.67 -15.94
N GLY A 31 19.48 15.86 -16.99
CA GLY A 31 18.29 15.27 -17.63
C GLY A 31 17.51 14.35 -16.69
N ARG A 32 18.19 13.58 -15.84
CA ARG A 32 17.55 12.75 -14.80
C ARG A 32 16.89 13.61 -13.71
N GLN A 33 17.55 14.67 -13.27
CA GLN A 33 17.04 15.59 -12.25
C GLN A 33 15.81 16.35 -12.76
N GLU A 34 15.82 16.80 -14.01
CA GLU A 34 14.69 17.47 -14.64
C GLU A 34 13.46 16.56 -14.70
N ARG A 35 13.63 15.31 -15.18
CA ARG A 35 12.56 14.32 -15.16
C ARG A 35 12.02 14.02 -13.77
N LYS A 36 12.90 14.01 -12.76
CA LYS A 36 12.49 13.84 -11.35
C LYS A 36 11.67 15.03 -10.89
N ASN A 37 12.16 16.25 -11.09
CA ASN A 37 11.44 17.48 -10.74
C ASN A 37 10.07 17.54 -11.44
N GLN A 38 10.01 17.19 -12.73
CA GLN A 38 8.77 17.15 -13.50
C GLN A 38 7.78 16.11 -12.94
N ARG A 39 8.25 14.92 -12.56
CA ARG A 39 7.43 13.91 -11.89
C ARG A 39 6.92 14.43 -10.54
N ASP A 40 7.79 14.99 -9.71
CA ASP A 40 7.45 15.47 -8.38
C ASP A 40 6.36 16.56 -8.45
N TRP A 41 6.48 17.48 -9.42
CA TRP A 41 5.44 18.48 -9.71
C TRP A 41 4.09 17.85 -10.11
N LEU A 42 4.08 16.85 -10.98
CA LEU A 42 2.84 16.16 -11.38
C LEU A 42 2.20 15.38 -10.22
N VAL A 43 3.02 14.80 -9.33
CA VAL A 43 2.52 14.09 -8.14
C VAL A 43 1.77 15.06 -7.24
N GLU A 44 2.33 16.25 -7.02
CA GLU A 44 1.69 17.28 -6.20
C GLU A 44 0.41 17.81 -6.84
N GLN A 45 0.38 18.00 -8.17
CA GLN A 45 -0.83 18.38 -8.88
C GLN A 45 -1.95 17.32 -8.75
N LYS A 46 -1.58 16.03 -8.87
CA LYS A 46 -2.51 14.92 -8.66
C LYS A 46 -3.06 14.91 -7.23
N ASP A 47 -2.20 15.10 -6.22
CA ASP A 47 -2.64 15.16 -4.81
C ASP A 47 -3.59 16.35 -4.56
N ALA A 48 -3.32 17.51 -5.15
CA ALA A 48 -4.20 18.68 -5.08
C ALA A 48 -5.59 18.43 -5.70
N LEU A 49 -5.64 17.81 -6.89
CA LEU A 49 -6.91 17.46 -7.55
C LEU A 49 -7.72 16.44 -6.73
N LEU A 50 -7.06 15.44 -6.14
CA LEU A 50 -7.73 14.46 -5.28
C LEU A 50 -8.29 15.10 -4.02
N ALA A 51 -7.55 16.02 -3.39
CA ALA A 51 -8.06 16.78 -2.25
C ALA A 51 -9.27 17.64 -2.63
N GLN A 52 -9.27 18.23 -3.83
CA GLN A 52 -10.40 19.01 -4.32
C GLN A 52 -11.65 18.14 -4.57
N ILE A 53 -11.49 16.95 -5.15
CA ILE A 53 -12.59 15.99 -5.32
C ILE A 53 -13.15 15.57 -3.96
N GLN A 54 -12.28 15.26 -2.99
CA GLN A 54 -12.71 14.90 -1.63
C GLN A 54 -13.48 16.02 -0.94
N ALA A 55 -13.02 17.27 -1.06
CA ALA A 55 -13.72 18.43 -0.52
C ALA A 55 -15.10 18.61 -1.19
N LEU A 56 -15.17 18.44 -2.51
CA LEU A 56 -16.42 18.49 -3.27
C LEU A 56 -17.40 17.40 -2.84
N ASP A 57 -16.92 16.16 -2.68
CA ASP A 57 -17.71 15.01 -2.22
C ASP A 57 -18.24 15.27 -0.79
N PHE A 58 -17.41 15.82 0.10
CA PHE A 58 -17.81 16.21 1.46
C PHE A 58 -18.88 17.31 1.49
N ASP A 59 -18.73 18.35 0.66
CA ASP A 59 -19.72 19.43 0.58
C ASP A 59 -21.08 18.92 0.07
N HIS A 60 -21.07 17.91 -0.82
CA HIS A 60 -22.30 17.24 -1.26
C HIS A 60 -22.91 16.38 -0.15
N GLU A 61 -22.10 15.57 0.55
CA GLU A 61 -22.55 14.75 1.67
C GLU A 61 -23.14 15.58 2.83
N THR A 62 -22.60 16.78 3.05
CA THR A 62 -23.11 17.73 4.05
C THR A 62 -24.30 18.57 3.55
N GLY A 63 -24.73 18.38 2.30
CA GLY A 63 -25.88 19.05 1.71
C GLY A 63 -25.65 20.53 1.37
N LYS A 64 -24.39 20.99 1.31
CA LYS A 64 -24.05 22.37 0.93
C LYS A 64 -24.21 22.60 -0.58
N ILE A 65 -24.03 21.55 -1.38
CA ILE A 65 -24.14 21.62 -2.84
C ILE A 65 -25.18 20.62 -3.38
N PRO A 66 -25.98 21.03 -4.38
CA PRO A 66 -26.90 20.14 -5.09
C PRO A 66 -26.20 19.02 -5.88
N THR A 67 -26.90 17.91 -6.11
CA THR A 67 -26.40 16.73 -6.85
C THR A 67 -26.02 17.05 -8.29
N GLU A 68 -26.72 17.97 -8.96
CA GLU A 68 -26.46 18.29 -10.37
C GLU A 68 -25.15 19.06 -10.53
N VAL A 69 -24.88 19.98 -9.59
CA VAL A 69 -23.63 20.75 -9.55
C VAL A 69 -22.45 19.85 -9.19
N HIS A 70 -22.62 18.98 -8.17
CA HIS A 70 -21.63 18.00 -7.76
C HIS A 70 -21.25 17.07 -8.92
N ALA A 71 -22.22 16.47 -9.60
CA ALA A 71 -21.98 15.54 -10.70
C ALA A 71 -21.18 16.18 -11.85
N PHE A 72 -21.53 17.40 -12.23
CA PHE A 72 -20.81 18.13 -13.28
C PHE A 72 -19.37 18.45 -12.88
N GLN A 73 -19.16 19.05 -11.71
CA GLN A 73 -17.83 19.45 -11.24
C GLN A 73 -16.92 18.23 -11.02
N ARG A 74 -17.48 17.16 -10.45
CA ARG A 74 -16.76 15.92 -10.19
C ARG A 74 -16.28 15.26 -11.48
N THR A 75 -17.11 15.22 -12.51
CA THR A 75 -16.73 14.67 -13.82
C THR A 75 -15.58 15.46 -14.43
N ARG A 76 -15.62 16.80 -14.35
CA ARG A 76 -14.53 17.66 -14.84
C ARG A 76 -13.22 17.43 -14.08
N LEU A 77 -13.26 17.39 -12.75
CA LEU A 77 -12.07 17.15 -11.92
C LEU A 77 -11.48 15.75 -12.16
N MET A 78 -12.33 14.74 -12.33
CA MET A 78 -11.87 13.39 -12.67
C MET A 78 -11.19 13.33 -14.04
N ALA A 79 -11.72 14.03 -15.04
CA ALA A 79 -11.07 14.11 -16.35
C ALA A 79 -9.67 14.75 -16.26
N GLU A 80 -9.53 15.82 -15.49
CA GLU A 80 -8.24 16.50 -15.25
C GLU A 80 -7.26 15.59 -14.50
N ALA A 81 -7.70 14.93 -13.43
CA ALA A 81 -6.88 13.98 -12.68
C ALA A 81 -6.40 12.81 -13.56
N THR A 82 -7.26 12.30 -14.44
CA THR A 82 -6.91 11.22 -15.38
C THR A 82 -5.81 11.66 -16.35
N GLU A 83 -5.85 12.91 -16.81
CA GLU A 83 -4.82 13.44 -17.71
C GLU A 83 -3.46 13.57 -17.00
N VAL A 84 -3.43 14.08 -15.76
CA VAL A 84 -2.22 14.14 -14.94
C VAL A 84 -1.63 12.75 -14.69
N LEU A 85 -2.48 11.75 -14.43
CA LEU A 85 -2.04 10.36 -14.24
C LEU A 85 -1.40 9.77 -15.51
N LYS A 86 -1.96 10.03 -16.70
CA LYS A 86 -1.35 9.61 -17.97
C LYS A 86 0.04 10.23 -18.17
N GLN A 87 0.20 11.50 -17.80
CA GLN A 87 1.50 12.18 -17.87
C GLN A 87 2.51 11.53 -16.91
N LEU A 88 2.10 11.18 -15.70
CA LEU A 88 2.93 10.44 -14.75
C LEU A 88 3.35 9.07 -15.28
N ASP A 89 2.44 8.32 -15.88
CA ASP A 89 2.73 7.01 -16.48
C ASP A 89 3.74 7.11 -17.62
N SER A 90 3.66 8.18 -18.43
CA SER A 90 4.65 8.43 -19.49
C SER A 90 6.06 8.71 -18.95
N LEU A 91 6.17 9.30 -17.75
CA LEU A 91 7.46 9.62 -17.09
C LEU A 91 8.02 8.46 -16.26
N THR A 92 7.16 7.58 -15.75
CA THR A 92 7.59 6.33 -15.10
C THR A 92 7.93 5.24 -16.12
N GLY A 93 7.54 5.45 -17.38
CA GLY A 93 7.87 4.59 -18.52
C GLY A 93 6.89 3.46 -18.74
N GLY A 94 5.72 3.51 -18.11
CA GLY A 94 4.77 2.40 -18.03
C GLY A 94 5.40 1.21 -17.30
N VAL A 95 4.72 0.67 -16.30
CA VAL A 95 5.12 -0.65 -15.81
C VAL A 95 4.71 -1.63 -16.91
N SER A 96 5.64 -2.01 -17.80
CA SER A 96 5.29 -2.94 -18.88
C SER A 96 5.00 -4.33 -18.30
N ASP A 97 4.04 -5.03 -18.88
CA ASP A 97 3.71 -6.40 -18.46
C ASP A 97 4.96 -7.29 -18.45
N GLU A 98 5.88 -7.10 -19.39
CA GLU A 98 7.17 -7.79 -19.43
C GLU A 98 8.08 -7.44 -18.24
N ALA A 99 8.09 -6.19 -17.79
CA ALA A 99 8.88 -5.76 -16.63
C ALA A 99 8.29 -6.34 -15.34
N ILE A 100 6.97 -6.44 -15.25
CA ILE A 100 6.25 -7.09 -14.14
C ILE A 100 6.60 -8.57 -14.12
N GLU A 101 6.45 -9.27 -15.24
CA GLU A 101 6.75 -10.71 -15.34
C GLU A 101 8.23 -11.01 -15.03
N ALA A 102 9.16 -10.18 -15.51
CA ALA A 102 10.57 -10.28 -15.17
C ALA A 102 10.85 -10.00 -13.67
N ALA A 103 10.12 -9.07 -13.05
CA ALA A 103 10.22 -8.82 -11.61
C ALA A 103 9.66 -9.99 -10.79
N ILE A 104 8.51 -10.56 -11.18
CA ILE A 104 7.91 -11.73 -10.55
C ILE A 104 8.81 -12.95 -10.70
N ALA A 105 9.38 -13.19 -11.88
CA ALA A 105 10.32 -14.28 -12.12
C ALA A 105 11.57 -14.16 -11.23
N ARG A 106 12.12 -12.94 -11.08
CA ARG A 106 13.24 -12.65 -10.17
C ARG A 106 12.87 -12.86 -8.70
N ALA A 107 11.68 -12.42 -8.28
CA ALA A 107 11.22 -12.63 -6.91
C ALA A 107 11.02 -14.13 -6.61
N ARG A 108 10.43 -14.89 -7.54
CA ARG A 108 10.24 -16.34 -7.42
C ARG A 108 11.57 -17.09 -7.38
N SER A 109 12.55 -16.70 -8.20
CA SER A 109 13.87 -17.35 -8.21
C SER A 109 14.70 -17.00 -6.96
N ALA A 110 14.59 -15.77 -6.44
CA ALA A 110 15.20 -15.38 -5.18
C ALA A 110 14.60 -16.12 -3.97
N GLN A 111 13.32 -16.50 -4.03
CA GLN A 111 12.64 -17.29 -3.00
C GLN A 111 12.86 -18.81 -3.15
N ALA A 112 13.40 -19.28 -4.28
CA ALA A 112 13.60 -20.70 -4.58
C ALA A 112 14.54 -21.49 -3.63
N PRO A 113 15.50 -20.89 -2.90
CA PRO A 113 16.27 -21.64 -1.91
C PRO A 113 15.49 -21.92 -0.62
N GLN A 114 14.45 -21.14 -0.31
CA GLN A 114 13.77 -21.21 1.00
C GLN A 114 12.62 -22.24 1.05
N THR A 115 12.13 -22.73 -0.10
CA THR A 115 11.03 -23.71 -0.14
C THR A 115 11.49 -25.17 -0.27
N LYS A 116 12.79 -25.43 -0.53
CA LYS A 116 13.31 -26.80 -0.66
C LYS A 116 13.74 -27.47 0.66
N ALA A 117 13.80 -26.73 1.77
CA ALA A 117 13.97 -27.32 3.11
C ALA A 117 12.64 -27.80 3.74
N ALA A 118 11.49 -27.56 3.09
CA ALA A 118 10.18 -28.01 3.54
C ALA A 118 9.55 -29.02 2.56
N ALA A 119 10.35 -29.94 2.02
CA ALA A 119 9.84 -31.15 1.35
C ALA A 119 9.58 -32.29 2.38
N ALA A 120 9.04 -31.94 3.55
CA ALA A 120 8.24 -32.87 4.35
C ALA A 120 6.82 -32.90 3.75
N PRO A 121 6.10 -34.04 3.80
CA PRO A 121 4.87 -34.20 3.04
C PRO A 121 3.83 -33.17 3.48
N ARG A 122 3.32 -32.38 2.52
CA ARG A 122 2.26 -31.37 2.70
C ARG A 122 1.06 -31.86 3.53
N ALA A 123 0.81 -33.17 3.53
CA ALA A 123 -0.16 -33.84 4.38
C ALA A 123 -0.01 -33.51 5.88
N ALA A 124 1.22 -33.38 6.41
CA ALA A 124 1.43 -33.08 7.83
C ALA A 124 1.06 -31.62 8.19
N VAL A 125 1.28 -30.69 7.26
CA VAL A 125 0.93 -29.27 7.45
C VAL A 125 -0.57 -29.05 7.30
N ASP A 126 -1.20 -29.74 6.35
CA ASP A 126 -2.65 -29.69 6.15
C ASP A 126 -3.38 -30.32 7.35
N GLU A 127 -2.86 -31.44 7.90
CA GLU A 127 -3.39 -32.09 9.11
C GLU A 127 -3.26 -31.18 10.35
N GLU A 128 -2.11 -30.52 10.56
CA GLU A 128 -1.91 -29.61 11.69
C GLU A 128 -2.84 -28.37 11.60
N MET A 129 -3.04 -27.84 10.39
CA MET A 129 -3.97 -26.75 10.12
C MET A 129 -5.42 -27.15 10.39
N GLU A 130 -5.86 -28.32 9.90
CA GLU A 130 -7.20 -28.85 10.15
C GLU A 130 -7.45 -29.09 11.64
N GLN A 131 -6.45 -29.63 12.35
CA GLN A 131 -6.50 -29.80 13.81
C GLN A 131 -6.59 -28.45 14.54
N ALA A 132 -5.85 -27.42 14.10
CA ALA A 132 -5.94 -26.07 14.67
C ALA A 132 -7.34 -25.46 14.47
N ILE A 133 -7.91 -25.61 13.27
CA ILE A 133 -9.28 -25.13 12.96
C ILE A 133 -10.32 -25.90 13.79
N ALA A 134 -10.15 -27.21 13.96
CA ALA A 134 -11.04 -28.03 14.78
C ALA A 134 -11.03 -27.59 16.26
N ARG A 135 -9.85 -27.30 16.83
CA ARG A 135 -9.72 -26.78 18.21
C ARG A 135 -10.45 -25.45 18.40
N VAL A 136 -10.30 -24.52 17.44
CA VAL A 136 -11.00 -23.22 17.48
C VAL A 136 -12.52 -23.39 17.38
N ARG A 137 -13.00 -24.32 16.55
CA ARG A 137 -14.44 -24.63 16.44
C ARG A 137 -15.01 -25.24 17.71
N GLN A 138 -14.29 -26.16 18.35
CA GLN A 138 -14.70 -26.77 19.62
C GLN A 138 -14.71 -25.76 20.78
N GLN A 139 -13.75 -24.83 20.83
CA GLN A 139 -13.80 -23.72 21.79
C GLN A 139 -15.01 -22.81 21.56
N LYS A 140 -15.38 -22.52 20.30
CA LYS A 140 -16.58 -21.73 19.99
C LYS A 140 -17.89 -22.45 20.36
N THR A 141 -17.98 -23.77 20.22
CA THR A 141 -19.20 -24.51 20.59
C THR A 141 -19.36 -24.64 22.11
N ALA A 142 -18.26 -24.80 22.86
CA ALA A 142 -18.28 -24.82 24.33
C ALA A 142 -18.73 -23.47 24.94
N VAL A 143 -18.38 -22.34 24.32
CA VAL A 143 -18.77 -20.99 24.78
C VAL A 143 -20.23 -20.66 24.47
N ASN A 144 -20.85 -21.31 23.48
CA ASN A 144 -22.24 -21.06 23.06
C ASN A 144 -23.30 -21.90 23.82
N GLY A 145 -22.90 -22.74 24.78
CA GLY A 145 -23.77 -23.73 25.42
C GLY A 145 -24.81 -23.21 26.43
N ARG A 146 -24.89 -21.91 26.73
CA ARG A 146 -25.93 -21.34 27.60
C ARG A 146 -26.57 -20.13 26.94
N THR A 147 -27.62 -20.38 26.16
CA THR A 147 -28.45 -19.31 25.59
C THR A 147 -29.22 -18.64 26.72
N ASN A 148 -28.85 -17.41 27.06
CA ASN A 148 -29.60 -16.57 28.00
C ASN A 148 -30.48 -15.60 27.20
N PHE A 149 -31.50 -15.04 27.86
CA PHE A 149 -32.36 -14.01 27.28
C PHE A 149 -32.23 -12.72 28.09
N CYS A 150 -32.22 -11.58 27.39
CA CYS A 150 -32.21 -10.28 28.04
C CYS A 150 -33.54 -10.07 28.81
N PRO A 151 -33.52 -9.78 30.12
CA PRO A 151 -34.75 -9.61 30.90
C PRO A 151 -35.53 -8.34 30.53
N GLN A 152 -34.90 -7.39 29.83
CA GLN A 152 -35.51 -6.10 29.50
C GLN A 152 -36.16 -6.08 28.11
N CYS A 153 -35.63 -6.83 27.14
CA CYS A 153 -36.11 -6.81 25.76
C CYS A 153 -36.38 -8.19 25.15
N GLY A 154 -36.05 -9.28 25.85
CA GLY A 154 -36.28 -10.65 25.41
C GLY A 154 -35.31 -11.16 24.33
N THR A 155 -34.34 -10.35 23.86
CA THR A 155 -33.37 -10.78 22.85
C THR A 155 -32.41 -11.83 23.41
N ARG A 156 -32.02 -12.80 22.58
CA ARG A 156 -31.04 -13.83 22.95
C ARG A 156 -29.66 -13.20 23.12
N VAL A 157 -28.98 -13.55 24.21
CA VAL A 157 -27.66 -13.03 24.60
C VAL A 157 -26.75 -14.18 25.02
N SER A 158 -25.44 -14.04 24.77
CA SER A 158 -24.44 -15.02 25.20
C SER A 158 -24.19 -14.90 26.70
N GLY A 159 -23.83 -16.00 27.36
CA GLY A 159 -23.45 -15.99 28.77
C GLY A 159 -22.21 -15.14 29.09
N ALA A 160 -21.42 -14.79 28.07
CA ALA A 160 -20.23 -13.94 28.19
C ALA A 160 -20.51 -12.43 27.96
N ASP A 161 -21.71 -12.06 27.51
CA ASP A 161 -22.04 -10.68 27.18
C ASP A 161 -22.26 -9.84 28.46
N LYS A 162 -21.57 -8.69 28.56
CA LYS A 162 -21.76 -7.73 29.67
C LYS A 162 -22.93 -6.77 29.44
N PHE A 163 -23.36 -6.61 28.18
CA PHE A 163 -24.43 -5.72 27.75
C PHE A 163 -25.21 -6.35 26.60
N CYS A 164 -26.51 -6.09 26.50
CA CYS A 164 -27.34 -6.54 25.39
C CYS A 164 -27.10 -5.67 24.14
N ALA A 165 -26.71 -6.30 23.03
CA ALA A 165 -26.45 -5.60 21.77
C ALA A 165 -27.71 -4.97 21.13
N ALA A 166 -28.92 -5.37 21.54
CA ALA A 166 -30.17 -4.87 20.97
C ALA A 166 -30.76 -3.67 21.73
N CYS A 167 -30.62 -3.62 23.06
CA CYS A 167 -31.25 -2.57 23.89
C CYS A 167 -30.27 -1.83 24.81
N GLY A 168 -29.00 -2.25 24.87
CA GLY A 168 -27.98 -1.63 25.73
C GLY A 168 -28.06 -2.00 27.22
N HIS A 169 -29.02 -2.83 27.63
CA HIS A 169 -29.16 -3.24 29.03
C HIS A 169 -27.94 -3.99 29.55
N LYS A 170 -27.47 -3.64 30.75
CA LYS A 170 -26.33 -4.31 31.39
C LYS A 170 -26.74 -5.68 31.89
N LEU A 171 -26.02 -6.71 31.45
CA LEU A 171 -26.28 -8.10 31.82
C LEU A 171 -25.37 -8.49 32.98
N THR A 172 -25.92 -9.17 33.99
CA THR A 172 -25.13 -9.77 35.06
C THR A 172 -24.66 -11.16 34.61
N PRO A 173 -23.35 -11.42 34.48
CA PRO A 173 -22.86 -12.73 34.08
C PRO A 173 -23.25 -13.75 35.16
N VAL A 174 -23.99 -14.79 34.78
CA VAL A 174 -24.30 -15.90 35.67
C VAL A 174 -23.07 -16.79 35.72
N THR A 175 -22.24 -16.62 36.75
CA THR A 175 -21.13 -17.53 37.04
C THR A 175 -21.72 -18.90 37.38
N ALA A 176 -21.51 -19.88 36.50
CA ALA A 176 -21.86 -21.26 36.78
C ALA A 176 -20.93 -21.80 37.87
N THR A 177 -21.47 -22.01 39.07
CA THR A 177 -20.89 -22.92 40.07
C THR A 177 -20.93 -24.34 39.50
N SER A 178 -19.86 -25.11 39.75
CA SER A 178 -19.54 -26.46 39.26
C SER A 178 -20.70 -27.42 39.11
#